data_AF-A0A8C3FC13-F1
#
_entry.id   AF-A0A8C3FC13-F1
#
_cell.length_a   1.000
_cell.length_b   1.000
_cell.length_c   1.000
_cell.angle_alpha   90.00
_cell.angle_beta   90.00
_cell.angle_gamma   90.00
#
_symmetry.space_group_name_H-M   'P 1'
#
loop_
_entity.id
_entity.type
_entity.pdbx_description
1 polymer ?
#
loop_
_entity_poly.entity_id
_entity_poly.type
_entity_poly.pdbx_seq_one_letter_code
_entity_poly.pdbx_strand_id
1 'polypeptide(L)'
;QGIPWEISLPLPPSNFTTSTNSVESLTWTGWIRHKFTKSRIPASVFQPRPSDHEKYGGDPQQPHKLHLVTRIKSGIGRPYWEKKIIHDLGLDKVYFLNYFISCLSCTSVK
;
A
#
# COMPACT_ATOMS: atom_id res chain seq x y z
N GLN A 1 60.28 16.68 14.97
CA GLN A 1 61.39 16.28 14.06
C GLN A 1 61.01 14.89 13.60
N GLY A 2 60.41 14.65 12.43
CA GLY A 2 60.89 14.92 11.09
C GLY A 2 60.97 13.54 10.39
N ILE A 3 60.07 13.28 9.45
CA ILE A 3 59.88 11.98 8.76
C ILE A 3 61.12 11.63 7.93
N PRO A 4 61.55 10.35 7.87
CA PRO A 4 62.29 9.81 6.75
C PRO A 4 61.38 8.91 5.91
N TRP A 5 61.21 9.34 4.67
CA TRP A 5 60.60 8.70 3.52
C TRP A 5 61.31 7.36 3.22
N GLU A 6 60.58 6.28 3.02
CA GLU A 6 61.02 5.24 2.09
C GLU A 6 59.81 4.53 1.47
N ILE A 7 59.76 4.63 0.15
CA ILE A 7 58.72 4.12 -0.72
C ILE A 7 59.08 2.67 -1.03
N SER A 8 58.16 1.74 -0.76
CA SER A 8 58.19 0.40 -1.36
C SER A 8 56.76 -0.02 -1.61
N LEU A 9 56.25 0.34 -2.80
CA LEU A 9 55.00 -0.20 -3.33
C LEU A 9 55.26 -1.66 -3.77
N PRO A 10 54.52 -2.66 -3.25
CA PRO A 10 54.51 -3.97 -3.86
C PRO A 10 53.67 -3.91 -5.14
N LEU A 11 54.26 -4.30 -6.28
CA LEU A 11 53.52 -4.58 -7.50
C LEU A 11 52.48 -5.69 -7.24
N PRO A 12 51.27 -5.65 -7.86
CA PRO A 12 50.28 -6.70 -7.65
C PRO A 12 50.71 -7.99 -8.38
N PRO A 13 50.60 -9.18 -7.75
CA PRO A 13 50.76 -10.42 -8.49
C PRO A 13 49.56 -10.66 -9.40
N SER A 14 49.89 -11.10 -10.61
CA SER A 14 49.03 -11.44 -11.74
C SER A 14 47.90 -12.42 -11.40
N ASN A 15 46.70 -12.08 -11.86
CA ASN A 15 45.65 -12.91 -12.44
C ASN A 15 45.54 -14.36 -11.94
N PHE A 16 44.72 -14.56 -10.90
CA PHE A 16 43.97 -15.80 -10.72
C PHE A 16 42.48 -15.46 -10.73
N THR A 17 41.79 -15.87 -11.79
CA THR A 17 40.33 -15.82 -11.89
C THR A 17 39.75 -16.90 -10.99
N THR A 18 39.47 -16.55 -9.73
CA THR A 18 38.60 -17.36 -8.88
C THR A 18 37.21 -16.76 -8.98
N SER A 19 36.31 -17.49 -9.64
CA SER A 19 34.86 -17.29 -9.58
C SER A 19 34.39 -17.47 -8.14
N THR A 20 34.55 -16.44 -7.32
CA THR A 20 33.77 -16.29 -6.10
C THR A 20 32.49 -15.60 -6.52
N ASN A 21 31.36 -16.32 -6.41
CA ASN A 21 30.05 -15.70 -6.44
C ASN A 21 30.05 -14.65 -5.31
N SER A 22 30.34 -13.41 -5.67
CA SER A 22 30.18 -12.28 -4.78
C SER A 22 28.69 -12.22 -4.48
N VAL A 23 28.31 -12.80 -3.34
CA VAL A 23 27.30 -12.17 -2.50
C VAL A 23 27.82 -10.77 -2.25
N GLU A 24 27.52 -9.87 -3.19
CA GLU A 24 27.68 -8.44 -2.98
C GLU A 24 26.94 -8.17 -1.69
N SER A 25 27.73 -7.89 -0.66
CA SER A 25 27.28 -7.38 0.59
C SER A 25 26.37 -6.20 0.27
N LEU A 26 25.06 -6.40 0.46
CA LEU A 26 24.02 -5.37 0.52
C LEU A 26 24.25 -4.48 1.76
N THR A 27 25.49 -4.07 2.00
CA THR A 27 25.91 -3.07 2.97
C THR A 27 25.79 -1.69 2.32
N TRP A 28 24.63 -1.44 1.73
CA TRP A 28 24.10 -0.09 1.56
C TRP A 28 22.80 -0.01 2.36
N THR A 29 22.93 -0.07 3.68
CA THR A 29 21.95 0.50 4.60
C THR A 29 22.06 2.03 4.55
N GLY A 30 21.94 2.59 3.35
CA GLY A 30 21.44 3.95 3.21
C GLY A 30 20.13 3.99 3.99
N TRP A 31 19.89 5.07 4.72
CA TRP A 31 18.62 5.30 5.40
C TRP A 31 17.51 5.38 4.34
N ILE A 32 16.99 4.23 3.91
CA ILE A 32 15.88 4.15 2.98
C ILE A 32 14.65 4.61 3.78
N ARG A 33 14.38 5.91 3.73
CA ARG A 33 13.07 6.43 4.10
C ARG A 33 12.08 5.83 3.11
N HIS A 34 11.40 4.78 3.53
CA HIS A 34 10.32 4.19 2.76
C HIS A 34 9.28 5.28 2.50
N LYS A 35 9.11 5.67 1.22
CA LYS A 35 8.12 6.68 0.85
C LYS A 35 6.74 6.12 1.20
N PHE A 36 5.99 6.86 2.00
CA PHE A 36 4.61 6.52 2.29
C PHE A 36 3.73 6.92 1.10
N THR A 37 3.19 5.94 0.38
CA THR A 37 2.41 6.10 -0.85
C THR A 37 1.00 5.55 -0.71
N LYS A 38 0.09 5.95 -1.61
CA LYS A 38 -1.25 5.36 -1.70
C LYS A 38 -1.15 3.89 -2.10
N SER A 39 -1.83 3.02 -1.35
CA SER A 39 -1.86 1.58 -1.63
C SER A 39 -2.67 1.28 -2.89
N ARG A 40 -2.17 0.36 -3.73
CA ARG A 40 -2.90 -0.21 -4.87
C ARG A 40 -3.32 -1.63 -4.50
N ILE A 41 -4.63 -1.87 -4.42
CA ILE A 41 -5.19 -3.18 -4.07
C ILE A 41 -5.43 -3.96 -5.38
N PRO A 42 -4.93 -5.21 -5.51
CA PRO A 42 -5.11 -6.00 -6.71
C PRO A 42 -6.57 -6.45 -6.86
N ALA A 43 -7.03 -6.57 -8.12
CA ALA A 43 -8.41 -6.95 -8.43
C ALA A 43 -8.78 -8.35 -7.90
N SER A 44 -7.80 -9.25 -7.77
CA SER A 44 -8.00 -10.61 -7.25
C SER A 44 -8.51 -10.65 -5.81
N VAL A 45 -8.29 -9.60 -5.02
CA VAL A 45 -8.81 -9.49 -3.64
C VAL A 45 -10.33 -9.34 -3.61
N PHE A 46 -10.93 -8.84 -4.69
CA PHE A 46 -12.37 -8.58 -4.77
C PHE A 46 -13.15 -9.72 -5.43
N GLN A 47 -12.49 -10.83 -5.79
CA GLN A 47 -13.14 -11.99 -6.39
C GLN A 47 -13.62 -12.95 -5.28
N PRO A 48 -14.94 -13.11 -5.07
CA PRO A 48 -15.45 -13.98 -4.02
C PRO A 48 -15.20 -15.45 -4.36
N ARG A 49 -14.88 -16.25 -3.35
CA ARG A 49 -14.75 -17.70 -3.50
C ARG A 49 -16.08 -18.37 -3.16
N PRO A 50 -16.36 -19.58 -3.69
CA PRO A 50 -17.57 -20.33 -3.32
C PRO A 50 -17.79 -20.46 -1.80
N SER A 51 -16.71 -20.68 -1.05
CA SER A 51 -16.75 -20.77 0.43
C SER A 51 -17.12 -19.45 1.12
N ASP A 52 -16.85 -18.29 0.51
CA ASP A 52 -17.23 -16.99 1.08
C ASP A 52 -18.75 -16.79 1.03
N HIS A 53 -19.42 -17.32 0.00
CA HIS A 53 -20.87 -17.25 -0.13
C HIS A 53 -21.58 -18.07 0.95
N GLU A 54 -21.08 -19.25 1.29
CA GLU A 54 -21.61 -20.07 2.40
C GLU A 54 -21.43 -19.39 3.77
N LYS A 55 -20.30 -18.69 3.95
CA LYS A 55 -19.97 -18.00 5.21
C LYS A 55 -20.78 -16.72 5.42
N TYR A 56 -20.94 -15.92 4.38
CA TYR A 56 -21.56 -14.59 4.46
C TYR A 56 -23.01 -14.54 3.95
N GLY A 57 -23.53 -15.65 3.41
CA GLY A 57 -24.94 -15.80 3.00
C GLY A 57 -25.36 -14.98 1.79
N GLY A 58 -24.40 -14.49 0.99
CA GLY A 58 -24.67 -13.66 -0.19
C GLY A 58 -24.83 -14.50 -1.46
N ASP A 59 -25.88 -14.24 -2.23
CA ASP A 59 -26.12 -14.90 -3.52
C ASP A 59 -25.43 -14.15 -4.68
N PRO A 60 -24.48 -14.78 -5.42
CA PRO A 60 -23.87 -14.14 -6.58
C PRO A 60 -24.88 -13.88 -7.72
N GLN A 61 -25.97 -14.64 -7.78
CA GLN A 61 -26.99 -14.48 -8.81
C GLN A 61 -27.85 -13.23 -8.57
N GLN A 62 -27.96 -12.79 -7.32
CA GLN A 62 -28.76 -11.64 -6.90
C GLN A 62 -27.94 -10.68 -6.03
N PRO A 63 -27.10 -9.82 -6.65
CA PRO A 63 -26.32 -8.86 -5.90
C PRO A 63 -27.23 -7.79 -5.24
N HIS A 64 -26.88 -7.37 -4.03
CA HIS A 64 -27.58 -6.28 -3.37
C HIS A 64 -27.34 -4.96 -4.10
N LYS A 65 -28.36 -4.09 -4.12
CA LYS A 65 -28.32 -2.82 -4.85
C LYS A 65 -27.70 -1.68 -4.05
N LEU A 66 -27.81 -1.73 -2.71
CA LEU A 66 -27.40 -0.64 -1.81
C LEU A 66 -26.47 -1.17 -0.72
N HIS A 67 -25.45 -0.40 -0.38
CA HIS A 67 -24.53 -0.68 0.72
C HIS A 67 -24.90 0.15 1.96
N LEU A 68 -24.93 -0.49 3.13
CA LEU A 68 -25.01 0.20 4.42
C LEU A 68 -23.58 0.47 4.92
N VAL A 69 -23.10 1.70 4.75
CA VAL A 69 -21.73 2.08 5.12
C VAL A 69 -21.73 2.84 6.45
N THR A 70 -21.02 2.29 7.44
CA THR A 70 -20.84 2.92 8.75
C THR A 70 -19.36 3.07 9.07
N ARG A 71 -18.92 4.29 9.42
CA ARG A 71 -17.55 4.53 9.86
C ARG A 71 -17.34 3.99 11.27
N ILE A 72 -16.47 3.00 11.42
CA ILE A 72 -16.10 2.39 12.71
C ILE A 72 -14.75 2.88 13.29
N LYS A 73 -13.90 3.49 12.47
CA LYS A 73 -12.58 4.01 12.88
C LYS A 73 -12.47 5.50 12.57
N SER A 74 -11.76 6.23 13.43
CA SER A 74 -11.53 7.67 13.23
C SER A 74 -10.53 7.93 12.10
N GLY A 75 -10.64 9.11 11.48
CA GLY A 75 -9.67 9.62 10.49
C GLY A 75 -8.43 10.27 11.12
N ILE A 76 -8.31 10.28 12.45
CA ILE A 76 -7.16 10.86 13.18
C ILE A 76 -5.94 9.98 12.91
N GLY A 77 -4.80 10.60 12.58
CA GLY A 77 -3.57 9.88 12.22
C GLY A 77 -3.59 9.19 10.85
N ARG A 78 -4.67 9.34 10.07
CA ARG A 78 -4.79 8.82 8.70
C ARG A 78 -4.33 9.83 7.66
N PRO A 79 -3.87 9.36 6.47
CA PRO A 79 -3.51 10.24 5.38
C PRO A 79 -4.66 11.15 4.93
N TYR A 80 -4.29 12.29 4.35
CA TYR A 80 -5.27 13.28 3.87
C TYR A 80 -6.21 12.72 2.79
N TRP A 81 -5.76 11.76 1.96
CA TRP A 81 -6.62 11.15 0.94
C TRP A 81 -7.71 10.26 1.53
N GLU A 82 -7.48 9.60 2.67
CA GLU A 82 -8.53 8.86 3.37
C GLU A 82 -9.54 9.81 4.00
N LYS A 83 -9.06 10.92 4.58
CA LYS A 83 -9.93 11.96 5.16
C LYS A 83 -10.85 12.58 4.10
N LYS A 84 -10.32 12.84 2.90
CA LYS A 84 -11.13 13.33 1.78
C LYS A 84 -12.24 12.35 1.40
N ILE A 85 -11.93 11.05 1.30
CA ILE A 85 -12.94 10.02 0.98
C ILE A 85 -14.03 9.95 2.07
N ILE A 86 -13.66 10.09 3.34
CA ILE A 86 -14.62 10.12 4.45
C ILE A 86 -15.60 11.29 4.30
N HIS A 87 -15.10 12.47 3.96
CA HIS A 87 -15.91 13.67 3.72
C HIS A 87 -16.79 13.53 2.48
N ASP A 88 -16.23 13.04 1.37
CA ASP A 88 -16.96 12.84 0.11
C ASP A 88 -18.11 11.82 0.26
N LEU A 89 -17.97 10.84 1.16
CA LEU A 89 -19.01 9.87 1.52
C LEU A 89 -19.99 10.36 2.61
N GLY A 90 -19.83 11.59 3.11
CA GLY A 90 -20.68 12.14 4.18
C GLY A 90 -20.52 11.44 5.54
N LEU A 91 -19.39 10.79 5.78
CA LEU A 91 -19.12 10.00 7.00
C LEU A 91 -18.39 10.80 8.09
N ASP A 92 -18.55 12.13 8.10
CA ASP A 92 -17.82 13.02 9.01
C ASP A 92 -18.22 12.87 10.48
N LYS A 93 -19.50 12.63 10.74
CA LYS A 93 -20.02 12.35 12.09
C LYS A 93 -19.85 10.86 12.41
N VAL A 94 -19.26 10.55 13.57
CA VAL A 94 -19.15 9.15 14.02
C VAL A 94 -20.56 8.69 14.44
N TYR A 95 -20.94 7.46 14.10
CA TYR A 95 -22.19 6.80 14.53
C TYR A 95 -23.50 7.25 13.89
N PHE A 96 -23.47 7.81 12.68
CA PHE A 96 -24.69 8.04 11.90
C PHE A 96 -24.81 7.01 10.76
N LEU A 97 -25.92 6.25 10.72
CA LEU A 97 -26.26 5.37 9.61
C LEU A 97 -26.61 6.24 8.40
N ASN A 98 -25.69 6.36 7.43
CA ASN A 98 -25.96 7.08 6.19
C ASN A 98 -26.74 6.18 5.22
N TYR A 99 -28.07 6.25 5.27
CA TYR A 99 -28.94 5.76 4.19
C TYR A 99 -28.96 6.79 3.05
N PHE A 100 -27.84 7.01 2.35
CA PHE A 100 -27.78 8.06 1.32
C PHE A 100 -26.83 7.73 0.16
N ILE A 101 -27.10 6.65 -0.57
CA ILE A 101 -26.84 6.55 -2.03
C ILE A 101 -28.02 5.85 -2.70
N SER A 102 -29.24 6.35 -2.46
CA SER A 102 -30.40 6.07 -3.32
C SER A 102 -31.06 7.42 -3.56
N CYS A 103 -31.25 7.79 -4.83
CA CYS A 103 -31.82 9.05 -5.31
C CYS A 103 -30.99 10.32 -5.08
N LEU A 104 -30.09 10.66 -6.02
CA LEU A 104 -30.04 11.98 -6.68
C LEU A 104 -28.98 11.96 -7.81
N SER A 105 -29.34 11.44 -8.98
CA SER A 105 -28.77 11.84 -10.29
C SER A 105 -29.35 11.06 -11.47
N CYS A 106 -30.09 9.96 -11.26
CA CYS A 106 -30.86 9.30 -12.31
C CYS A 106 -32.36 9.58 -12.16
N THR A 107 -32.77 10.82 -12.41
CA THR A 107 -34.16 11.09 -12.81
C THR A 107 -34.14 12.27 -13.77
N SER A 108 -34.28 11.93 -15.06
CA SER A 108 -34.83 12.77 -16.11
C SER A 108 -34.17 14.14 -16.33
N VAL A 109 -33.21 14.21 -17.25
CA VAL A 109 -33.12 15.35 -18.15
C VAL A 109 -33.75 14.89 -19.46
N LYS A 110 -34.96 15.40 -19.73
CA LYS A 110 -35.50 15.58 -21.08
C LYS A 110 -34.78 16.73 -21.75
#